data_AF-A0AAW1WSF0-F1
#
_entry.id   AF-A0AAW1WSF0-F1
#
_cell.length_a   1.000
_cell.length_b   1.000
_cell.length_c   1.000
_cell.angle_alpha   90.00
_cell.angle_beta   90.00
_cell.angle_gamma   90.00
#
_symmetry.space_group_name_H-M   'P 1'
#
loop_
_entity.id
_entity.type
_entity.pdbx_description
1 polymer ?
#
loop_
_entity_poly.entity_id
_entity_poly.type
_entity_poly.pdbx_seq_one_letter_code
_entity_poly.pdbx_strand_id
1 'polypeptide(L)'
;MARLRGSIGIFKIFVVLFLAVREATASGELGSRRRGGEERQPQQQQQRQRQRQHRNAYAAMMYMGTPRDYEFYVATRVMIRSLVKLHVDADLVVIASPDVPLRWVQALEQEDGAKVVRVENLNNPYKNQNNFDKRFKLTLNKLYAWSLVQYDRVVMLDSDNLFVQNTDELFQCGQFCAAFINPCIFHTGLFVLQPSMEVFKDMLHQLDMGKDNPDGADQGFIGGYFPDLLSQPLFYPPSNGSKLNGTYRLPLGYQMDASYYYLKLHWSVPCGPNSVITFPGAPWLKPWYWWAWPVLPLGISWHAQRHKTLGYGAEMPVFVIQSIIFLGIIAMTRLARPNISKLCYRRSDKGIIHTSLKLIAMLSILAAYTVPFLVIPHTIHPLLGWSLYFLSSFTLCFIAINAFSLPMLPVLVPWIGIFGVLLVMVFPWFPNGIVRALSVFVYAFCAAPFLWVSLVKVMSSLQASLEREAYFPKIG
;
A
#
# COMPACT_ATOMS: atom_id res chain seq x y z
N MET A 1 -36.30 24.14 2.96
CA MET A 1 -35.31 24.44 1.90
C MET A 1 -33.97 24.96 2.43
N ALA A 2 -33.90 25.76 3.50
CA ALA A 2 -32.62 26.32 3.99
C ALA A 2 -31.72 25.31 4.74
N ARG A 3 -32.28 24.43 5.58
CA ARG A 3 -31.54 23.27 6.13
C ARG A 3 -31.14 22.27 5.06
N LEU A 4 -31.99 22.02 4.06
CA LEU A 4 -31.61 21.22 2.90
C LEU A 4 -30.46 21.90 2.12
N ARG A 5 -30.46 23.24 1.96
CA ARG A 5 -29.34 24.00 1.38
C ARG A 5 -28.08 23.98 2.24
N GLY A 6 -28.20 23.96 3.57
CA GLY A 6 -27.09 23.83 4.51
C GLY A 6 -26.50 22.41 4.55
N SER A 7 -27.33 21.37 4.50
CA SER A 7 -26.92 19.96 4.36
C SER A 7 -26.39 19.66 2.96
N ILE A 8 -26.97 20.25 1.90
CA ILE A 8 -26.40 20.27 0.55
C ILE A 8 -25.10 21.08 0.55
N GLY A 9 -24.97 22.13 1.37
CA GLY A 9 -23.76 22.91 1.55
C GLY A 9 -22.65 22.13 2.26
N ILE A 10 -22.98 21.34 3.29
CA ILE A 10 -22.06 20.43 3.98
C ILE A 10 -21.67 19.28 3.07
N PHE A 11 -22.62 18.64 2.39
CA PHE A 11 -22.31 17.62 1.39
C PHE A 11 -21.47 18.20 0.24
N LYS A 12 -21.75 19.44 -0.20
CA LYS A 12 -20.89 20.18 -1.13
C LYS A 12 -19.53 20.52 -0.52
N ILE A 13 -19.41 20.80 0.77
CA ILE A 13 -18.10 20.98 1.43
C ILE A 13 -17.36 19.65 1.45
N PHE A 14 -17.98 18.53 1.83
CA PHE A 14 -17.36 17.21 1.76
C PHE A 14 -16.97 16.84 0.32
N VAL A 15 -17.81 17.13 -0.66
CA VAL A 15 -17.55 16.88 -2.10
C VAL A 15 -16.48 17.83 -2.64
N VAL A 16 -16.51 19.12 -2.30
CA VAL A 16 -15.51 20.11 -2.72
C VAL A 16 -14.18 19.85 -2.02
N LEU A 17 -14.17 19.43 -0.75
CA LEU A 17 -12.95 19.02 -0.06
C LEU A 17 -12.41 17.72 -0.68
N PHE A 18 -13.28 16.75 -0.98
CA PHE A 18 -12.89 15.52 -1.68
C PHE A 18 -12.36 15.80 -3.10
N LEU A 19 -13.00 16.69 -3.85
CA LEU A 19 -12.58 17.09 -5.20
C LEU A 19 -11.32 17.96 -5.18
N ALA A 20 -11.23 18.95 -4.29
CA ALA A 20 -10.05 19.80 -4.14
C ALA A 20 -8.84 18.99 -3.66
N VAL A 21 -9.03 17.98 -2.80
CA VAL A 21 -7.93 17.09 -2.41
C VAL A 21 -7.62 16.04 -3.49
N ARG A 22 -8.60 15.54 -4.26
CA ARG A 22 -8.31 14.73 -5.46
C ARG A 22 -7.53 15.53 -6.52
N GLU A 23 -7.90 16.79 -6.75
CA GLU A 23 -7.19 17.67 -7.67
C GLU A 23 -5.80 18.05 -7.15
N ALA A 24 -5.64 18.27 -5.85
CA ALA A 24 -4.33 18.51 -5.25
C ALA A 24 -3.43 17.27 -5.24
N THR A 25 -3.99 16.06 -5.09
CA THR A 25 -3.24 14.80 -5.23
C THR A 25 -2.89 14.49 -6.69
N ALA A 26 -3.77 14.81 -7.64
CA ALA A 26 -3.48 14.73 -9.07
C ALA A 26 -2.45 15.80 -9.53
N SER A 27 -2.48 16.99 -8.93
CA SER A 27 -1.55 18.09 -9.23
C SER A 27 -0.22 18.00 -8.48
N GLY A 28 -0.16 17.24 -7.37
CA GLY A 28 1.08 16.88 -6.67
C GLY A 28 2.05 16.07 -7.53
N GLU A 29 1.54 15.45 -8.60
CA GLU A 29 2.36 14.83 -9.64
C GLU A 29 2.95 15.81 -10.68
N LEU A 30 2.55 17.09 -10.65
CA LEU A 30 3.01 18.15 -11.57
C LEU A 30 4.04 19.10 -10.96
N GLY A 31 4.48 18.85 -9.72
CA GLY A 31 5.16 19.85 -8.89
C GLY A 31 6.54 19.49 -8.37
N SER A 32 7.42 18.86 -9.15
CA SER A 32 8.86 18.80 -8.82
C SER A 32 9.68 19.51 -9.89
N ARG A 33 9.58 20.84 -9.92
CA ARG A 33 10.56 21.70 -10.60
C ARG A 33 11.48 22.26 -9.52
N ARG A 34 12.54 21.53 -9.17
CA ARG A 34 13.59 22.09 -8.30
C ARG A 34 14.60 22.85 -9.14
N ARG A 35 14.86 24.08 -8.67
CA ARG A 35 15.95 24.97 -9.07
C ARG A 35 17.27 24.23 -8.93
N GLY A 36 18.08 24.27 -9.98
CA GLY A 36 19.47 23.83 -9.94
C GLY A 36 20.28 24.75 -9.02
N GLY A 37 20.84 24.17 -7.97
CA GLY A 37 22.05 24.66 -7.33
C GLY A 37 23.20 23.79 -7.83
N GLU A 38 24.16 24.40 -8.53
CA GLU A 38 25.41 23.76 -8.91
C GLU A 38 26.27 23.52 -7.66
N GLU A 39 26.39 22.27 -7.23
CA GLU A 39 27.53 21.82 -6.45
C GLU A 39 28.36 20.87 -7.33
N ARG A 40 29.54 21.35 -7.76
CA ARG A 40 30.53 20.55 -8.48
C ARG A 40 31.28 19.65 -7.51
N GLN A 41 31.08 18.34 -7.62
CA GLN A 41 32.00 17.29 -7.16
C GLN A 41 32.08 16.16 -8.23
N PRO A 42 33.18 15.39 -8.28
CA PRO A 42 33.91 15.14 -9.52
C PRO A 42 33.31 14.03 -10.41
N GLN A 43 33.04 14.39 -11.67
CA GLN A 43 32.51 13.54 -12.76
C GLN A 43 33.34 12.28 -13.11
N GLN A 44 34.51 12.08 -12.51
CA GLN A 44 35.41 10.97 -12.85
C GLN A 44 35.02 9.62 -12.24
N GLN A 45 34.28 9.57 -11.11
CA GLN A 45 33.80 8.30 -10.55
C GLN A 45 32.55 7.77 -11.26
N GLN A 46 31.67 8.66 -11.72
CA GLN A 46 30.40 8.28 -12.37
C GLN A 46 30.61 7.79 -13.82
N GLN A 47 31.67 8.25 -14.50
CA GLN A 47 32.06 7.70 -15.81
C GLN A 47 32.70 6.31 -15.72
N ARG A 48 33.39 5.95 -14.62
CA ARG A 48 33.98 4.61 -14.44
C ARG A 48 32.94 3.51 -14.20
N GLN A 49 31.77 3.84 -13.66
CA GLN A 49 30.67 2.87 -13.48
C GLN A 49 29.94 2.52 -14.79
N ARG A 50 30.07 3.33 -15.84
CA ARG A 50 29.37 3.11 -17.13
C ARG A 50 29.92 1.95 -17.99
N GLN A 51 30.91 1.18 -17.51
CA GLN A 51 31.55 0.11 -18.29
C GLN A 51 31.77 -1.22 -17.55
N ARG A 52 31.16 -1.43 -16.37
CA ARG A 52 31.08 -2.79 -15.83
C ARG A 52 29.85 -3.48 -16.42
N GLN A 53 30.08 -4.32 -17.42
CA GLN A 53 29.04 -5.21 -17.92
C GLN A 53 28.87 -6.35 -16.92
N HIS A 54 27.84 -6.26 -16.08
CA HIS A 54 27.51 -7.34 -15.15
C HIS A 54 27.00 -8.55 -15.92
N ARG A 55 27.38 -9.75 -15.46
CA ARG A 55 26.94 -11.02 -16.07
C ARG A 55 25.58 -11.48 -15.56
N ASN A 56 25.14 -10.96 -14.42
CA ASN A 56 23.88 -11.34 -13.80
C ASN A 56 23.01 -10.11 -13.53
N ALA A 57 21.72 -10.33 -13.29
CA ALA A 57 20.79 -9.25 -12.97
C ALA A 57 19.78 -9.61 -11.87
N TYR A 58 19.42 -8.63 -11.06
CA TYR A 58 18.17 -8.65 -10.33
C TYR A 58 17.10 -8.00 -11.22
N ALA A 59 16.00 -8.69 -11.47
CA ALA A 59 14.92 -8.20 -12.33
C ALA A 59 13.62 -8.02 -11.55
N ALA A 60 12.86 -6.98 -11.86
CA ALA A 60 11.53 -6.75 -11.34
C ALA A 60 10.56 -6.41 -12.48
N MET A 61 9.29 -6.77 -12.33
CA MET A 61 8.24 -6.43 -13.31
C MET A 61 7.46 -5.20 -12.84
N MET A 62 7.21 -4.26 -13.75
CA MET A 62 6.38 -3.09 -13.54
C MET A 62 5.35 -2.95 -14.66
N TYR A 63 4.08 -2.96 -14.31
CA TYR A 63 2.98 -2.78 -15.27
C TYR A 63 1.88 -1.94 -14.65
N MET A 64 1.07 -1.30 -15.50
CA MET A 64 -0.07 -0.47 -15.10
C MET A 64 -1.40 -1.18 -15.36
N GLY A 65 -2.45 -0.71 -14.70
CA GLY A 65 -3.81 -1.22 -14.89
C GLY A 65 -4.64 -1.27 -13.60
N THR A 66 -4.12 -0.74 -12.49
CA THR A 66 -4.83 -0.75 -11.20
C THR A 66 -4.79 0.61 -10.50
N PRO A 67 -5.74 0.91 -9.60
CA PRO A 67 -5.65 2.12 -8.77
C PRO A 67 -4.41 2.18 -7.84
N ARG A 68 -3.65 1.08 -7.73
CA ARG A 68 -2.50 0.93 -6.83
C ARG A 68 -1.15 1.07 -7.54
N ASP A 69 -1.17 1.39 -8.83
CA ASP A 69 0.02 1.45 -9.68
C ASP A 69 1.14 2.34 -9.11
N TYR A 70 0.78 3.50 -8.52
CA TYR A 70 1.74 4.39 -7.85
C TYR A 70 2.36 3.76 -6.60
N GLU A 71 1.63 2.91 -5.87
CA GLU A 71 2.13 2.25 -4.68
C GLU A 71 3.20 1.20 -5.04
N PHE A 72 2.94 0.41 -6.08
CA PHE A 72 3.88 -0.57 -6.62
C PHE A 72 5.10 0.09 -7.27
N TYR A 73 4.93 1.28 -7.87
CA TYR A 73 6.04 2.11 -8.32
C TYR A 73 6.96 2.47 -7.14
N VAL A 74 6.41 3.04 -6.07
CA VAL A 74 7.18 3.39 -4.87
C VAL A 74 7.84 2.15 -4.25
N ALA A 75 7.13 1.02 -4.18
CA ALA A 75 7.66 -0.24 -3.68
C ALA A 75 8.86 -0.75 -4.48
N THR A 76 8.74 -0.76 -5.81
CA THR A 76 9.83 -1.13 -6.73
C THR A 76 11.07 -0.26 -6.52
N ARG A 77 10.89 1.06 -6.38
CA ARG A 77 12.01 1.99 -6.13
C ARG A 77 12.70 1.72 -4.79
N VAL A 78 11.93 1.46 -3.73
CA VAL A 78 12.48 1.15 -2.40
C VAL A 78 13.27 -0.17 -2.45
N MET A 79 12.75 -1.18 -3.13
CA MET A 79 13.44 -2.46 -3.34
C MET A 79 14.74 -2.27 -4.13
N ILE A 80 14.71 -1.61 -5.29
CA ILE A 80 15.91 -1.36 -6.12
C ILE A 80 16.97 -0.60 -5.32
N ARG A 81 16.60 0.50 -4.66
CA ARG A 81 17.55 1.26 -3.83
C ARG A 81 18.07 0.47 -2.62
N SER A 82 17.34 -0.55 -2.15
CA SER A 82 17.87 -1.48 -1.12
C SER A 82 19.01 -2.34 -1.66
N LEU A 83 18.90 -2.84 -2.89
CA LEU A 83 19.96 -3.59 -3.56
C LEU A 83 21.18 -2.70 -3.86
N VAL A 84 20.97 -1.47 -4.34
CA VAL A 84 22.06 -0.49 -4.55
C VAL A 84 22.85 -0.26 -3.26
N LYS A 85 22.15 -0.05 -2.14
CA LYS A 85 22.79 0.17 -0.83
C LYS A 85 23.59 -1.06 -0.35
N LEU A 86 23.19 -2.25 -0.76
CA LEU A 86 23.89 -3.50 -0.46
C LEU A 86 25.06 -3.80 -1.41
N HIS A 87 25.35 -2.88 -2.35
CA HIS A 87 26.47 -2.95 -3.28
C HIS A 87 26.51 -4.28 -4.06
N VAL A 88 25.34 -4.71 -4.56
CA VAL A 88 25.24 -5.92 -5.38
C VAL A 88 26.09 -5.84 -6.66
N ASP A 89 26.73 -6.94 -7.03
CA ASP A 89 27.52 -7.06 -8.26
C ASP A 89 26.69 -7.58 -9.44
N ALA A 90 25.56 -6.91 -9.69
CA ALA A 90 24.61 -7.27 -10.73
C ALA A 90 23.90 -6.04 -11.30
N ASP A 91 23.42 -6.17 -12.53
CA ASP A 91 22.53 -5.16 -13.10
C ASP A 91 21.17 -5.18 -12.40
N LEU A 92 20.61 -4.00 -12.15
CA LEU A 92 19.25 -3.85 -11.64
C LEU A 92 18.34 -3.59 -12.83
N VAL A 93 17.47 -4.54 -13.17
CA VAL A 93 16.62 -4.48 -14.36
C VAL A 93 15.16 -4.30 -13.96
N VAL A 94 14.47 -3.38 -14.62
CA VAL A 94 13.00 -3.28 -14.53
C VAL A 94 12.39 -3.59 -15.88
N ILE A 95 11.67 -4.68 -15.96
CA ILE A 95 10.85 -5.02 -17.12
C ILE A 95 9.56 -4.20 -17.01
N ALA A 96 9.34 -3.27 -17.93
CA ALA A 96 8.24 -2.32 -17.89
C ALA A 96 7.26 -2.54 -19.03
N SER A 97 5.96 -2.56 -18.74
CA SER A 97 4.93 -2.52 -19.79
C SER A 97 4.93 -1.18 -20.52
N PRO A 98 4.29 -1.07 -21.70
CA PRO A 98 4.28 0.18 -22.46
C PRO A 98 3.52 1.29 -21.73
N ASP A 99 2.57 0.91 -20.89
CA ASP A 99 1.72 1.81 -20.11
C ASP A 99 2.46 2.52 -18.98
N VAL A 100 3.65 2.05 -18.59
CA VAL A 100 4.46 2.68 -17.53
C VAL A 100 4.87 4.09 -17.98
N PRO A 101 4.52 5.15 -17.21
CA PRO A 101 4.80 6.54 -17.59
C PRO A 101 6.29 6.78 -17.83
N LEU A 102 6.64 7.53 -18.89
CA LEU A 102 8.03 7.84 -19.22
C LEU A 102 8.77 8.55 -18.07
N ARG A 103 8.09 9.39 -17.30
CA ARG A 103 8.66 10.01 -16.09
C ARG A 103 9.11 8.98 -15.04
N TRP A 104 8.39 7.87 -14.91
CA TRP A 104 8.73 6.82 -13.95
C TRP A 104 9.90 6.00 -14.46
N VAL A 105 9.93 5.72 -15.76
CA VAL A 105 11.09 5.11 -16.45
C VAL A 105 12.33 5.96 -16.24
N GLN A 106 12.26 7.26 -16.51
CA GLN A 106 13.38 8.19 -16.32
C GLN A 106 13.85 8.22 -14.86
N ALA A 107 12.95 8.24 -13.89
CA ALA A 107 13.32 8.19 -12.48
C ALA A 107 14.00 6.86 -12.09
N LEU A 108 13.50 5.72 -12.58
CA LEU A 108 14.14 4.41 -12.36
C LEU A 108 15.55 4.36 -12.96
N GLU A 109 15.74 4.91 -14.16
CA GLU A 109 17.04 4.91 -14.84
C GLU A 109 18.04 5.90 -14.23
N GLN A 110 17.61 7.15 -14.08
CA GLN A 110 18.50 8.26 -13.74
C GLN A 110 18.72 8.43 -12.24
N GLU A 111 17.70 8.12 -11.43
CA GLU A 111 17.78 8.30 -9.98
C GLU A 111 18.04 7.00 -9.22
N ASP A 112 17.52 5.87 -9.72
CA ASP A 112 17.61 4.58 -9.01
C ASP A 112 18.70 3.66 -9.58
N GLY A 113 19.27 4.00 -10.74
CA GLY A 113 20.35 3.23 -11.38
C GLY A 113 19.89 1.94 -12.04
N ALA A 114 18.59 1.79 -12.31
CA ALA A 114 18.05 0.62 -12.97
C ALA A 114 18.16 0.71 -14.50
N LYS A 115 18.28 -0.43 -15.18
CA LYS A 115 18.11 -0.57 -16.63
C LYS A 115 16.65 -0.93 -16.92
N VAL A 116 15.92 -0.07 -17.61
CA VAL A 116 14.50 -0.34 -17.91
C VAL A 116 14.39 -1.00 -19.28
N VAL A 117 13.79 -2.20 -19.31
CA VAL A 117 13.50 -2.94 -20.54
C VAL A 117 12.00 -2.86 -20.81
N ARG A 118 11.62 -2.13 -21.86
CA ARG A 118 10.21 -2.01 -22.25
C ARG A 118 9.79 -3.24 -23.06
N VAL A 119 8.67 -3.85 -22.67
CA VAL A 119 8.11 -5.04 -23.32
C VAL A 119 6.61 -4.84 -23.56
N GLU A 120 6.06 -5.51 -24.57
CA GLU A 120 4.63 -5.53 -24.80
C GLU A 120 3.88 -6.35 -23.74
N ASN A 121 2.60 -6.07 -23.55
CA ASN A 121 1.79 -6.86 -22.62
C ASN A 121 1.41 -8.22 -23.24
N LEU A 122 1.69 -9.31 -22.53
CA LEU A 122 1.19 -10.63 -22.89
C LEU A 122 -0.34 -10.69 -22.69
N ASN A 123 -1.04 -11.33 -23.63
CA ASN A 123 -2.45 -11.63 -23.44
C ASN A 123 -2.59 -12.81 -22.47
N ASN A 124 -3.26 -12.59 -21.34
CA ASN A 124 -3.57 -13.67 -20.41
C ASN A 124 -4.75 -14.52 -20.94
N PRO A 125 -4.53 -15.79 -21.35
CA PRO A 125 -5.59 -16.63 -21.91
C PRO A 125 -6.64 -17.03 -20.85
N TYR A 126 -6.29 -16.96 -19.56
CA TYR A 126 -7.13 -17.36 -18.43
C TYR A 126 -8.10 -16.26 -17.97
N LYS A 127 -8.07 -15.08 -18.60
CA LYS A 127 -8.89 -13.91 -18.21
C LYS A 127 -10.42 -14.15 -18.17
N ASN A 128 -10.89 -15.21 -18.83
CA ASN A 128 -12.29 -15.60 -18.90
C ASN A 128 -12.66 -16.78 -17.98
N GLN A 129 -11.73 -17.29 -17.17
CA GLN A 129 -12.04 -18.34 -16.19
C GLN A 129 -12.98 -17.79 -15.10
N ASN A 130 -13.87 -18.65 -14.57
CA ASN A 130 -14.90 -18.25 -13.61
C ASN A 130 -14.37 -17.56 -12.34
N ASN A 131 -13.19 -17.96 -11.86
CA ASN A 131 -12.57 -17.44 -10.63
C ASN A 131 -11.40 -16.48 -10.92
N PHE A 132 -11.33 -15.90 -12.12
CA PHE A 132 -10.24 -15.02 -12.50
C PHE A 132 -10.29 -13.68 -11.75
N ASP A 133 -9.24 -13.37 -10.99
CA ASP A 133 -9.06 -12.04 -10.42
C ASP A 133 -8.50 -11.08 -11.48
N LYS A 134 -9.23 -9.99 -11.77
CA LYS A 134 -8.85 -8.97 -12.77
C LYS A 134 -7.44 -8.41 -12.57
N ARG A 135 -6.93 -8.42 -11.34
CA ARG A 135 -5.56 -7.99 -11.04
C ARG A 135 -4.48 -8.87 -11.67
N PHE A 136 -4.80 -10.11 -12.05
CA PHE A 136 -3.87 -11.05 -12.69
C PHE A 136 -3.79 -10.89 -14.21
N LYS A 137 -4.45 -9.87 -14.77
CA LYS A 137 -4.45 -9.61 -16.21
C LYS A 137 -3.04 -9.53 -16.81
N LEU A 138 -2.06 -8.98 -16.09
CA LEU A 138 -0.71 -8.73 -16.59
C LEU A 138 0.39 -9.48 -15.83
N THR A 139 0.04 -10.40 -14.92
CA THR A 139 1.03 -11.13 -14.12
C THR A 139 1.93 -12.02 -14.98
N LEU A 140 1.42 -12.55 -16.10
CA LEU A 140 2.20 -13.36 -17.02
C LEU A 140 3.34 -12.59 -17.72
N ASN A 141 3.34 -11.25 -17.70
CA ASN A 141 4.50 -10.49 -18.20
C ASN A 141 5.80 -10.83 -17.45
N LYS A 142 5.70 -11.41 -16.25
CA LYS A 142 6.85 -11.96 -15.50
C LYS A 142 7.68 -12.97 -16.30
N LEU A 143 7.06 -13.66 -17.28
CA LEU A 143 7.73 -14.62 -18.14
C LEU A 143 8.81 -13.98 -19.04
N TYR A 144 8.74 -12.67 -19.31
CA TYR A 144 9.81 -11.95 -20.02
C TYR A 144 11.17 -12.04 -19.32
N ALA A 145 11.23 -12.39 -18.03
CA ALA A 145 12.49 -12.61 -17.33
C ALA A 145 13.36 -13.67 -18.02
N TRP A 146 12.77 -14.69 -18.68
CA TRP A 146 13.51 -15.68 -19.47
C TRP A 146 14.04 -15.15 -20.80
N SER A 147 13.53 -14.03 -21.30
CA SER A 147 14.01 -13.40 -22.55
C SER A 147 15.30 -12.58 -22.35
N LEU A 148 15.74 -12.37 -21.11
CA LEU A 148 16.93 -11.57 -20.77
C LEU A 148 18.25 -12.34 -21.01
N VAL A 149 18.42 -12.91 -22.20
CA VAL A 149 19.53 -13.80 -22.60
C VAL A 149 20.93 -13.15 -22.61
N GLN A 150 21.01 -11.84 -22.40
CA GLN A 150 22.28 -11.16 -22.18
C GLN A 150 22.89 -11.44 -20.79
N TYR A 151 22.13 -12.05 -19.88
CA TYR A 151 22.60 -12.42 -18.54
C TYR A 151 22.72 -13.93 -18.39
N ASP A 152 23.72 -14.36 -17.63
CA ASP A 152 23.92 -15.77 -17.29
C ASP A 152 22.89 -16.26 -16.27
N ARG A 153 22.49 -15.39 -15.32
CA ARG A 153 21.51 -15.64 -14.26
C ARG A 153 20.71 -14.38 -13.97
N VAL A 154 19.42 -14.58 -13.71
CA VAL A 154 18.50 -13.53 -13.28
C VAL A 154 17.83 -13.95 -11.98
N VAL A 155 17.81 -13.06 -10.99
CA VAL A 155 16.97 -13.21 -9.80
C VAL A 155 15.72 -12.35 -10.04
N MET A 156 14.59 -13.00 -10.30
CA MET A 156 13.31 -12.33 -10.51
C MET A 156 12.66 -12.01 -9.16
N LEU A 157 12.18 -10.77 -9.02
CA LEU A 157 11.67 -10.20 -7.77
C LEU A 157 10.29 -9.58 -7.96
N ASP A 158 9.40 -9.85 -7.01
CA ASP A 158 8.23 -9.00 -6.78
C ASP A 158 8.65 -7.73 -6.01
N SER A 159 7.97 -6.63 -6.29
CA SER A 159 8.23 -5.31 -5.66
C SER A 159 8.02 -5.27 -4.13
N ASP A 160 7.44 -6.32 -3.56
CA ASP A 160 7.18 -6.48 -2.13
C ASP A 160 8.24 -7.34 -1.43
N ASN A 161 9.44 -7.42 -2.01
CA ASN A 161 10.64 -7.90 -1.34
C ASN A 161 11.46 -6.73 -0.76
N LEU A 162 12.01 -6.94 0.43
CA LEU A 162 12.92 -6.02 1.11
C LEU A 162 14.22 -6.76 1.46
N PHE A 163 15.31 -6.38 0.80
CA PHE A 163 16.62 -6.97 1.03
C PHE A 163 17.27 -6.36 2.27
N VAL A 164 17.70 -7.22 3.19
CA VAL A 164 18.43 -6.85 4.41
C VAL A 164 19.91 -7.24 4.33
N GLN A 165 20.28 -8.15 3.44
CA GLN A 165 21.66 -8.56 3.15
C GLN A 165 21.88 -8.66 1.63
N ASN A 166 23.14 -8.52 1.19
CA ASN A 166 23.52 -8.85 -0.19
C ASN A 166 23.28 -10.37 -0.41
N THR A 167 22.75 -10.74 -1.57
CA THR A 167 22.43 -12.14 -1.90
C THR A 167 23.00 -12.57 -3.26
N ASP A 168 24.13 -12.01 -3.68
CA ASP A 168 24.76 -12.29 -4.98
C ASP A 168 25.12 -13.77 -5.14
N GLU A 169 25.26 -14.52 -4.03
CA GLU A 169 25.43 -15.98 -4.05
C GLU A 169 24.25 -16.71 -4.73
N LEU A 170 23.07 -16.11 -4.82
CA LEU A 170 21.94 -16.67 -5.58
C LEU A 170 22.27 -16.86 -7.07
N PHE A 171 23.19 -16.06 -7.62
CA PHE A 171 23.65 -16.23 -9.00
C PHE A 171 24.51 -17.49 -9.22
N GLN A 172 24.82 -18.23 -8.16
CA GLN A 172 25.47 -19.54 -8.28
C GLN A 172 24.44 -20.68 -8.38
N CYS A 173 23.15 -20.38 -8.25
CA CYS A 173 22.10 -21.39 -8.39
C CYS A 173 21.97 -21.90 -9.83
N GLY A 174 21.23 -23.01 -9.98
CA GLY A 174 21.00 -23.69 -11.25
C GLY A 174 20.10 -22.94 -12.23
N GLN A 175 19.46 -23.68 -13.14
CA GLN A 175 18.57 -23.17 -14.18
C GLN A 175 17.28 -22.59 -13.61
N PHE A 176 16.78 -23.12 -12.49
CA PHE A 176 15.62 -22.60 -11.80
C PHE A 176 15.69 -22.91 -10.30
N CYS A 177 15.53 -21.89 -9.46
CA CYS A 177 15.53 -22.04 -8.02
C CYS A 177 14.50 -21.13 -7.36
N ALA A 178 13.68 -21.66 -6.46
CA ALA A 178 12.69 -20.88 -5.73
C ALA A 178 12.53 -21.36 -4.30
N ALA A 179 12.00 -20.49 -3.43
CA ALA A 179 11.73 -20.81 -2.04
C ALA A 179 10.31 -21.32 -1.84
N PHE A 180 10.13 -22.20 -0.85
CA PHE A 180 8.82 -22.72 -0.45
C PHE A 180 8.36 -22.01 0.81
N ILE A 181 7.37 -21.11 0.67
CA ILE A 181 6.65 -20.52 1.81
C ILE A 181 5.38 -21.31 2.17
N ASN A 182 5.02 -22.27 1.32
CA ASN A 182 4.00 -23.28 1.54
C ASN A 182 4.68 -24.66 1.44
N PRO A 183 4.26 -25.68 2.23
CA PRO A 183 4.85 -27.01 2.18
C PRO A 183 4.93 -27.65 0.78
N CYS A 184 3.98 -27.35 -0.11
CA CYS A 184 3.83 -28.04 -1.40
C CYS A 184 4.11 -27.15 -2.62
N ILE A 185 4.01 -25.82 -2.47
CA ILE A 185 4.06 -24.88 -3.60
C ILE A 185 5.13 -23.85 -3.33
N PHE A 186 6.10 -23.74 -4.25
CA PHE A 186 7.10 -22.67 -4.20
C PHE A 186 6.47 -21.32 -4.54
N HIS A 187 7.04 -20.24 -4.05
CA HIS A 187 6.53 -18.89 -4.30
C HIS A 187 7.27 -18.23 -5.47
N THR A 188 6.55 -17.61 -6.39
CA THR A 188 7.15 -16.90 -7.52
C THR A 188 7.60 -15.48 -7.18
N GLY A 189 7.43 -15.02 -5.94
CA GLY A 189 7.86 -13.67 -5.53
C GLY A 189 9.36 -13.47 -5.47
N LEU A 190 10.15 -14.54 -5.35
CA LEU A 190 11.60 -14.53 -5.57
C LEU A 190 12.03 -15.87 -6.16
N PHE A 191 12.65 -15.84 -7.34
CA PHE A 191 13.26 -17.03 -7.93
C PHE A 191 14.48 -16.69 -8.78
N VAL A 192 15.42 -17.62 -8.85
CA VAL A 192 16.56 -17.58 -9.77
C VAL A 192 16.18 -18.32 -11.03
N LEU A 193 16.59 -17.80 -12.19
CA LEU A 193 16.46 -18.47 -13.47
C LEU A 193 17.72 -18.30 -14.32
N GLN A 194 17.97 -19.26 -15.21
CA GLN A 194 18.85 -19.08 -16.36
C GLN A 194 18.00 -18.62 -17.56
N PRO A 195 18.24 -17.41 -18.11
CA PRO A 195 17.48 -16.94 -19.26
C PRO A 195 17.70 -17.84 -20.47
N SER A 196 16.62 -18.10 -21.22
CA SER A 196 16.65 -18.90 -22.45
C SER A 196 15.47 -18.52 -23.33
N MET A 197 15.76 -18.12 -24.57
CA MET A 197 14.71 -17.86 -25.57
C MET A 197 13.95 -19.13 -25.95
N GLU A 198 14.55 -20.31 -25.80
CA GLU A 198 13.85 -21.59 -26.04
C GLU A 198 12.78 -21.82 -24.97
N VAL A 199 13.16 -21.68 -23.69
CA VAL A 199 12.23 -21.81 -22.56
C VAL A 199 11.14 -20.73 -22.63
N PHE A 200 11.50 -19.48 -22.95
CA PHE A 200 10.53 -18.40 -23.09
C PHE A 200 9.50 -18.69 -24.19
N LYS A 201 9.95 -19.10 -25.38
CA LYS A 201 9.05 -19.45 -26.49
C LYS A 201 8.16 -20.66 -26.17
N ASP A 202 8.72 -21.67 -25.49
CA ASP A 202 7.95 -22.82 -25.04
C ASP A 202 6.86 -22.43 -24.03
N MET A 203 7.17 -21.55 -23.07
CA MET A 203 6.15 -21.02 -22.14
C MET A 203 5.03 -20.27 -22.86
N LEU A 204 5.36 -19.42 -23.85
CA LEU A 204 4.33 -18.74 -24.65
C LEU A 204 3.48 -19.74 -25.44
N HIS A 205 4.11 -20.75 -26.04
CA HIS A 205 3.39 -21.81 -26.75
C HIS A 205 2.46 -22.60 -25.82
N GLN A 206 2.89 -22.92 -24.59
CA GLN A 206 2.02 -23.59 -23.60
C GLN A 206 0.83 -22.71 -23.16
N LEU A 207 1.00 -21.39 -23.09
CA LEU A 207 -0.12 -20.46 -22.86
C LEU A 207 -1.12 -20.49 -24.03
N ASP A 208 -0.63 -20.46 -25.27
CA ASP A 208 -1.48 -20.50 -26.47
C ASP A 208 -2.24 -21.82 -26.60
N MET A 209 -1.61 -22.93 -26.21
CA MET A 209 -2.23 -24.25 -26.15
C MET A 209 -3.23 -24.43 -24.99
N GLY A 210 -3.36 -23.42 -24.11
CA GLY A 210 -4.30 -23.47 -23.00
C GLY A 210 -3.90 -24.44 -21.89
N LYS A 211 -2.59 -24.57 -21.60
CA LYS A 211 -2.10 -25.34 -20.44
C LYS A 211 -2.89 -24.98 -19.19
N ASP A 212 -3.25 -25.97 -18.38
CA ASP A 212 -4.01 -25.72 -17.16
C ASP A 212 -3.24 -24.79 -16.21
N ASN A 213 -3.95 -23.83 -15.63
CA ASN A 213 -3.41 -22.86 -14.70
C ASN A 213 -4.47 -22.51 -13.64
N PRO A 214 -4.40 -23.12 -12.44
CA PRO A 214 -5.45 -23.03 -11.43
C PRO A 214 -5.72 -21.62 -10.90
N ASP A 215 -4.71 -20.75 -10.85
CA ASP A 215 -4.87 -19.37 -10.34
C ASP A 215 -5.00 -18.32 -11.46
N GLY A 216 -4.83 -18.74 -12.72
CA GLY A 216 -4.82 -17.85 -13.89
C GLY A 216 -3.70 -16.81 -13.88
N ALA A 217 -2.66 -16.98 -13.06
CA ALA A 217 -1.58 -16.02 -12.82
C ALA A 217 -0.18 -16.65 -13.02
N ASP A 218 0.88 -15.92 -12.65
CA ASP A 218 2.26 -16.38 -12.78
C ASP A 218 2.59 -17.51 -11.80
N GLN A 219 2.04 -17.47 -10.58
CA GLN A 219 2.28 -18.45 -9.53
C GLN A 219 1.84 -19.87 -9.96
N GLY A 220 0.62 -20.03 -10.46
CA GLY A 220 0.13 -21.31 -10.96
C GLY A 220 0.81 -21.75 -12.26
N PHE A 221 1.06 -20.83 -13.18
CA PHE A 221 1.71 -21.17 -14.47
C PHE A 221 3.16 -21.62 -14.28
N ILE A 222 3.99 -20.84 -13.59
CA ILE A 222 5.40 -21.18 -13.34
C ILE A 222 5.47 -22.42 -12.44
N GLY A 223 4.56 -22.52 -11.44
CA GLY A 223 4.37 -23.72 -10.62
C GLY A 223 4.19 -24.99 -11.45
N GLY A 224 3.27 -24.96 -12.42
CA GLY A 224 3.01 -26.07 -13.33
C GLY A 224 4.07 -26.27 -14.42
N TYR A 225 4.96 -25.30 -14.65
CA TYR A 225 6.09 -25.42 -15.58
C TYR A 225 7.30 -26.10 -14.93
N PHE A 226 7.49 -25.92 -13.62
CA PHE A 226 8.56 -26.57 -12.83
C PHE A 226 8.00 -27.48 -11.73
N PRO A 227 7.22 -28.53 -12.07
CA PRO A 227 6.48 -29.32 -11.10
C PRO A 227 7.39 -30.10 -10.13
N ASP A 228 8.59 -30.46 -10.57
CA ASP A 228 9.51 -31.31 -9.80
C ASP A 228 10.33 -30.53 -8.76
N LEU A 229 10.14 -29.21 -8.60
CA LEU A 229 10.97 -28.42 -7.69
C LEU A 229 10.90 -28.92 -6.24
N LEU A 230 9.76 -29.46 -5.81
CA LEU A 230 9.57 -29.96 -4.44
C LEU A 230 10.53 -31.13 -4.11
N SER A 231 10.85 -31.97 -5.09
CA SER A 231 11.76 -33.13 -4.92
C SER A 231 13.23 -32.78 -5.10
N GLN A 232 13.56 -31.53 -5.42
CA GLN A 232 14.94 -31.09 -5.66
C GLN A 232 15.73 -30.87 -4.35
N PRO A 233 17.07 -30.95 -4.39
CA PRO A 233 17.91 -30.64 -3.24
C PRO A 233 17.79 -29.16 -2.82
N LEU A 234 18.12 -28.89 -1.55
CA LEU A 234 18.30 -27.51 -1.08
C LEU A 234 19.57 -26.90 -1.70
N PHE A 235 19.47 -25.63 -2.08
CA PHE A 235 20.59 -24.85 -2.59
C PHE A 235 21.58 -24.52 -1.46
N TYR A 236 22.83 -24.86 -1.70
CA TYR A 236 23.98 -24.42 -0.92
C TYR A 236 25.00 -23.78 -1.87
N PRO A 237 25.40 -22.52 -1.67
CA PRO A 237 26.31 -21.84 -2.58
C PRO A 237 27.69 -22.53 -2.56
N PRO A 238 28.24 -22.91 -3.73
CA PRO A 238 29.59 -23.48 -3.82
C PRO A 238 30.67 -22.52 -3.32
N SER A 239 31.59 -23.01 -2.48
CA SER A 239 32.67 -22.18 -1.92
C SER A 239 33.64 -21.64 -2.98
N ASN A 240 33.69 -22.27 -4.16
CA ASN A 240 34.53 -21.85 -5.29
C ASN A 240 33.83 -20.81 -6.20
N GLY A 241 32.58 -20.42 -5.91
CA GLY A 241 31.80 -19.47 -6.70
C GLY A 241 31.31 -20.00 -8.06
N SER A 242 31.42 -21.31 -8.31
CA SER A 242 30.94 -21.92 -9.56
C SER A 242 29.42 -21.94 -9.63
N LYS A 243 28.86 -21.79 -10.84
CA LYS A 243 27.42 -21.93 -11.08
C LYS A 243 27.02 -23.40 -11.11
N LEU A 244 25.95 -23.74 -10.40
CA LEU A 244 25.36 -25.07 -10.43
C LEU A 244 24.55 -25.30 -11.71
N ASN A 245 24.33 -26.56 -12.02
CA ASN A 245 23.39 -27.04 -13.03
C ASN A 245 22.29 -27.87 -12.34
N GLY A 246 21.08 -27.86 -12.87
CA GLY A 246 19.87 -28.45 -12.29
C GLY A 246 18.93 -27.41 -11.70
N THR A 247 17.97 -27.87 -10.92
CA THR A 247 17.01 -27.02 -10.20
C THR A 247 17.15 -27.25 -8.70
N TYR A 248 16.93 -26.23 -7.89
CA TYR A 248 17.18 -26.29 -6.45
C TYR A 248 16.13 -25.55 -5.64
N ARG A 249 15.85 -26.05 -4.44
CA ARG A 249 15.02 -25.33 -3.47
C ARG A 249 15.85 -24.28 -2.74
N LEU A 250 15.40 -23.03 -2.74
CA LEU A 250 16.06 -22.00 -1.95
C LEU A 250 15.67 -22.15 -0.46
N PRO A 251 16.64 -22.01 0.47
CA PRO A 251 16.33 -21.87 1.89
C PRO A 251 15.36 -20.72 2.19
N LEU A 252 14.53 -20.87 3.22
CA LEU A 252 13.49 -19.89 3.57
C LEU A 252 14.07 -18.51 3.93
N GLY A 253 15.32 -18.44 4.39
CA GLY A 253 15.99 -17.17 4.66
C GLY A 253 16.13 -16.22 3.46
N TYR A 254 16.14 -16.76 2.24
CA TYR A 254 16.10 -15.93 1.02
C TYR A 254 14.70 -15.43 0.67
N GLN A 255 13.66 -15.85 1.39
CA GLN A 255 12.29 -15.40 1.17
C GLN A 255 11.46 -15.52 2.46
N MET A 256 11.81 -14.69 3.44
CA MET A 256 11.20 -14.70 4.77
C MET A 256 9.81 -14.08 4.72
N ASP A 257 8.77 -14.91 4.75
CA ASP A 257 7.39 -14.44 4.81
C ASP A 257 7.13 -13.63 6.09
N ALA A 258 6.77 -12.36 5.92
CA ALA A 258 6.41 -11.44 6.99
C ALA A 258 5.26 -11.96 7.89
N SER A 259 4.39 -12.83 7.38
CA SER A 259 3.30 -13.44 8.15
C SER A 259 3.81 -14.25 9.35
N TYR A 260 4.94 -14.96 9.19
CA TYR A 260 5.56 -15.72 10.27
C TYR A 260 6.08 -14.81 11.38
N TYR A 261 6.63 -13.65 11.02
CA TYR A 261 6.99 -12.64 12.00
C TYR A 261 5.76 -12.11 12.72
N TYR A 262 4.67 -11.82 12.01
CA TYR A 262 3.48 -11.26 12.66
C TYR A 262 2.84 -12.20 13.67
N LEU A 263 2.93 -13.52 13.47
CA LEU A 263 2.43 -14.51 14.42
C LEU A 263 3.30 -14.60 15.69
N LYS A 264 4.62 -14.45 15.57
CA LYS A 264 5.56 -14.64 16.69
C LYS A 264 6.12 -13.35 17.29
N LEU A 265 6.00 -12.23 16.57
CA LEU A 265 6.64 -10.93 16.85
C LEU A 265 8.17 -10.95 16.92
N HIS A 266 8.80 -12.02 16.44
CA HIS A 266 10.23 -12.14 16.22
C HIS A 266 10.48 -13.05 15.02
N TRP A 267 11.66 -12.95 14.40
CA TRP A 267 12.05 -13.88 13.35
C TRP A 267 12.38 -15.25 13.94
N SER A 268 11.92 -16.31 13.28
CA SER A 268 12.25 -17.71 13.57
C SER A 268 12.36 -18.44 12.23
N VAL A 269 13.43 -18.15 11.49
CA VAL A 269 13.68 -18.75 10.18
C VAL A 269 14.42 -20.07 10.38
N PRO A 270 13.90 -21.21 9.88
CA PRO A 270 14.43 -22.53 10.16
C PRO A 270 15.74 -22.83 9.42
N CYS A 271 15.98 -22.20 8.26
CA CYS A 271 17.16 -22.46 7.44
C CYS A 271 17.52 -21.29 6.51
N GLY A 272 18.81 -21.17 6.19
CA GLY A 272 19.35 -20.17 5.28
C GLY A 272 19.73 -18.84 5.95
N PRO A 273 20.34 -17.92 5.19
CA PRO A 273 20.68 -16.60 5.69
C PRO A 273 19.43 -15.72 5.76
N ASN A 274 19.25 -14.94 6.83
CA ASN A 274 18.10 -14.03 6.99
C ASN A 274 18.27 -12.79 6.09
N SER A 275 18.01 -12.94 4.79
CA SER A 275 18.47 -12.00 3.76
C SER A 275 17.38 -11.19 3.09
N VAL A 276 16.18 -11.75 2.91
CA VAL A 276 15.09 -11.07 2.20
C VAL A 276 13.78 -11.25 2.94
N ILE A 277 13.12 -10.14 3.26
CA ILE A 277 11.76 -10.13 3.81
C ILE A 277 10.78 -9.99 2.65
N THR A 278 9.80 -10.89 2.56
CA THR A 278 8.75 -10.85 1.55
C THR A 278 7.42 -10.56 2.22
N PHE A 279 6.61 -9.71 1.60
CA PHE A 279 5.30 -9.31 2.12
C PHE A 279 4.15 -9.91 1.27
N PRO A 280 3.96 -11.24 1.21
CA PRO A 280 2.98 -11.88 0.30
C PRO A 280 1.52 -11.64 0.70
N GLY A 281 1.28 -10.95 1.83
CA GLY A 281 -0.03 -10.70 2.39
C GLY A 281 -0.98 -9.93 1.46
N ALA A 282 -2.23 -9.81 1.94
CA ALA A 282 -3.30 -9.18 1.19
C ALA A 282 -2.93 -7.77 0.68
N PRO A 283 -3.44 -7.36 -0.49
CA PRO A 283 -3.32 -6.02 -1.06
C PRO A 283 -3.30 -4.83 -0.14
N TRP A 284 -4.10 -4.85 0.94
CA TRP A 284 -4.32 -3.76 1.88
C TRP A 284 -3.43 -3.84 3.14
N LEU A 285 -2.64 -4.91 3.26
CA LEU A 285 -1.69 -5.21 4.34
C LEU A 285 -0.23 -5.03 3.90
N LYS A 286 0.00 -4.37 2.77
CA LYS A 286 1.34 -4.12 2.26
C LYS A 286 2.08 -3.10 3.14
N PRO A 287 3.41 -3.20 3.24
CA PRO A 287 4.17 -2.47 4.25
C PRO A 287 4.27 -0.97 3.97
N TRP A 288 3.97 -0.53 2.74
CA TRP A 288 4.03 0.87 2.34
C TRP A 288 2.84 1.70 2.79
N TYR A 289 1.77 1.10 3.29
CA TYR A 289 0.62 1.87 3.74
C TYR A 289 0.85 2.53 5.07
N TRP A 290 0.42 3.79 5.20
CA TRP A 290 0.52 4.52 6.46
C TRP A 290 -0.24 3.86 7.61
N TRP A 291 -1.31 3.12 7.33
CA TRP A 291 -2.05 2.35 8.34
C TRP A 291 -1.42 1.00 8.68
N ALA A 292 -0.41 0.55 7.93
CA ALA A 292 0.21 -0.75 8.16
C ALA A 292 0.87 -0.79 9.54
N TRP A 293 1.58 0.25 9.96
CA TRP A 293 2.05 0.36 11.35
C TRP A 293 1.03 1.14 12.20
N PRO A 294 0.71 0.71 13.43
CA PRO A 294 1.33 -0.34 14.26
C PRO A 294 0.77 -1.78 14.10
N VAL A 295 -0.22 -1.97 13.23
CA VAL A 295 -0.90 -3.27 13.04
C VAL A 295 0.10 -4.37 12.62
N LEU A 296 0.94 -4.06 11.65
CA LEU A 296 1.97 -4.88 11.05
C LEU A 296 3.34 -4.27 11.36
N PRO A 297 4.04 -4.74 12.41
CA PRO A 297 5.24 -4.07 12.93
C PRO A 297 6.36 -3.91 11.89
N LEU A 298 6.53 -4.87 10.98
CA LEU A 298 7.55 -4.81 9.92
C LEU A 298 7.32 -3.68 8.89
N GLY A 299 6.12 -3.07 8.86
CA GLY A 299 5.88 -1.88 8.05
C GLY A 299 6.84 -0.75 8.40
N ILE A 300 7.24 -0.62 9.69
CA ILE A 300 8.20 0.41 10.09
C ILE A 300 9.60 0.18 9.50
N SER A 301 10.02 -1.09 9.36
CA SER A 301 11.31 -1.44 8.76
C SER A 301 11.35 -1.05 7.28
N TRP A 302 10.24 -1.28 6.56
CA TRP A 302 10.09 -0.85 5.18
C TRP A 302 10.10 0.68 5.06
N HIS A 303 9.33 1.38 5.90
CA HIS A 303 9.30 2.84 5.92
C HIS A 303 10.64 3.48 6.34
N ALA A 304 11.41 2.82 7.20
CA ALA A 304 12.77 3.22 7.56
C ALA A 304 13.73 3.10 6.37
N GLN A 305 13.60 2.05 5.56
CA GLN A 305 14.37 1.93 4.31
C GLN A 305 13.95 3.02 3.32
N ARG A 306 12.64 3.20 3.09
CA ARG A 306 12.12 4.29 2.24
C ARG A 306 12.64 5.66 2.68
N HIS A 307 12.60 5.96 3.96
CA HIS A 307 13.07 7.25 4.49
C HIS A 307 14.54 7.50 4.14
N LYS A 308 15.38 6.47 4.28
CA LYS A 308 16.83 6.56 4.00
C LYS A 308 17.15 6.64 2.51
N THR A 309 16.31 6.05 1.64
CA THR A 309 16.62 5.95 0.21
C THR A 309 15.86 6.97 -0.64
N LEU A 310 14.53 7.03 -0.53
CA LEU A 310 13.66 7.81 -1.42
C LEU A 310 13.06 9.05 -0.74
N GLY A 311 12.81 8.96 0.57
CA GLY A 311 12.10 9.98 1.33
C GLY A 311 10.59 10.01 1.05
N TYR A 312 9.95 11.12 1.46
CA TYR A 312 8.51 11.37 1.33
C TYR A 312 8.21 12.69 0.58
N GLY A 313 9.18 13.21 -0.17
CA GLY A 313 9.09 14.54 -0.80
C GLY A 313 7.89 14.71 -1.73
N ALA A 314 7.42 13.63 -2.37
CA ALA A 314 6.26 13.65 -3.25
C ALA A 314 4.93 13.82 -2.46
N GLU A 315 4.85 13.24 -1.26
CA GLU A 315 3.65 13.28 -0.40
C GLU A 315 3.62 14.50 0.53
N MET A 316 4.79 15.09 0.86
CA MET A 316 4.88 16.22 1.80
C MET A 316 4.03 17.44 1.42
N PRO A 317 3.97 17.91 0.16
CA PRO A 317 3.10 19.03 -0.20
C PRO A 317 1.63 18.76 0.11
N VAL A 318 1.15 17.55 -0.20
CA VAL A 318 -0.23 17.14 0.08
C VAL A 318 -0.48 17.12 1.59
N PHE A 319 0.44 16.56 2.38
CA PHE A 319 0.34 16.56 3.84
C PHE A 319 0.25 17.97 4.42
N VAL A 320 1.10 18.89 3.98
CA VAL A 320 1.13 20.28 4.46
C VAL A 320 -0.17 21.01 4.08
N ILE A 321 -0.60 20.89 2.82
CA ILE A 321 -1.83 21.51 2.34
C ILE A 321 -3.05 20.99 3.13
N GLN A 322 -3.18 19.67 3.28
CA GLN A 322 -4.28 19.08 4.06
C GLN A 322 -4.25 19.57 5.52
N SER A 323 -3.07 19.60 6.14
CA SER A 323 -2.92 20.08 7.53
C SER A 323 -3.36 21.55 7.68
N ILE A 324 -2.93 22.43 6.78
CA ILE A 324 -3.32 23.86 6.78
C ILE A 324 -4.83 24.00 6.58
N ILE A 325 -5.42 23.26 5.65
CA ILE A 325 -6.87 23.31 5.39
C ILE A 325 -7.65 22.91 6.65
N PHE A 326 -7.31 21.78 7.29
CA PHE A 326 -8.03 21.33 8.47
C PHE A 326 -7.85 22.26 9.68
N LEU A 327 -6.64 22.78 9.91
CA LEU A 327 -6.39 23.79 10.94
C LEU A 327 -7.15 25.09 10.67
N GLY A 328 -7.19 25.54 9.41
CA GLY A 328 -7.97 26.69 8.98
C GLY A 328 -9.47 26.50 9.21
N ILE A 329 -10.02 25.32 8.93
CA ILE A 329 -11.42 24.98 9.20
C ILE A 329 -11.70 25.03 10.71
N ILE A 330 -10.82 24.47 11.55
CA ILE A 330 -10.95 24.55 13.02
C ILE A 330 -10.96 26.02 13.47
N ALA A 331 -10.01 26.84 12.99
CA ALA A 331 -9.94 28.25 13.35
C ALA A 331 -11.20 29.02 12.91
N MET A 332 -11.64 28.84 11.67
CA MET A 332 -12.84 29.48 11.13
C MET A 332 -14.11 29.06 11.88
N THR A 333 -14.27 27.78 12.22
CA THR A 333 -15.44 27.30 12.98
C THR A 333 -15.45 27.77 14.43
N ARG A 334 -14.28 28.06 15.03
CA ARG A 334 -14.17 28.69 16.36
C ARG A 334 -14.47 30.18 16.34
N LEU A 335 -14.05 30.89 15.27
CA LEU A 335 -14.25 32.33 15.10
C LEU A 335 -15.66 32.68 14.60
N ALA A 336 -16.24 31.84 13.74
CA ALA A 336 -17.63 31.93 13.36
C ALA A 336 -18.49 31.53 14.58
N ARG A 337 -18.97 32.51 15.35
CA ARG A 337 -20.03 32.29 16.33
C ARG A 337 -21.16 31.46 15.69
N PRO A 338 -21.81 30.54 16.42
CA PRO A 338 -22.86 29.68 15.89
C PRO A 338 -24.15 30.49 15.65
N ASN A 339 -24.13 31.37 14.65
CA ASN A 339 -25.29 32.16 14.23
C ASN A 339 -25.75 31.76 12.83
N ILE A 340 -25.36 30.58 12.35
CA ILE A 340 -25.80 30.09 11.05
C ILE A 340 -27.21 29.49 11.19
N SER A 341 -28.16 30.40 10.99
CA SER A 341 -29.47 30.21 10.36
C SER A 341 -30.57 29.52 11.17
N LYS A 342 -31.18 30.33 12.06
CA LYS A 342 -32.65 30.34 12.15
C LYS A 342 -33.21 30.66 10.77
N LEU A 343 -33.51 29.66 9.93
CA LEU A 343 -34.21 29.91 8.66
C LEU A 343 -35.38 28.96 8.45
N CYS A 344 -36.54 29.52 8.77
CA CYS A 344 -37.90 29.25 8.29
C CYS A 344 -38.19 27.86 7.71
N TYR A 345 -38.84 27.05 8.54
CA TYR A 345 -39.58 25.86 8.12
C TYR A 345 -40.84 26.29 7.36
N ARG A 346 -40.87 26.07 6.03
CA ARG A 346 -42.11 26.13 5.25
C ARG A 346 -42.70 24.72 5.17
N ARG A 347 -43.92 24.63 5.69
CA ARG A 347 -44.77 23.44 5.87
C ARG A 347 -44.71 22.47 4.68
N SER A 348 -44.14 21.27 4.89
CA SER A 348 -44.33 20.07 4.09
C SER A 348 -43.93 18.83 4.93
N ASP A 349 -44.45 17.66 4.60
CA ASP A 349 -44.62 16.46 5.45
C ASP A 349 -43.56 16.19 6.53
N LYS A 350 -44.01 16.22 7.79
CA LYS A 350 -43.15 16.18 8.99
C LYS A 350 -42.37 14.86 9.15
N GLY A 351 -42.91 13.73 8.70
CA GLY A 351 -42.28 12.41 8.91
C GLY A 351 -41.03 12.16 8.03
N ILE A 352 -41.17 12.36 6.72
CA ILE A 352 -40.12 12.03 5.72
C ILE A 352 -38.91 12.97 5.87
N ILE A 353 -39.15 14.24 6.19
CA ILE A 353 -38.08 15.23 6.39
C ILE A 353 -37.28 14.95 7.67
N HIS A 354 -37.92 14.45 8.73
CA HIS A 354 -37.22 14.11 9.99
C HIS A 354 -36.32 12.88 9.81
N THR A 355 -36.82 11.83 9.15
CA THR A 355 -36.05 10.61 8.85
C THR A 355 -34.86 10.91 7.94
N SER A 356 -35.05 11.74 6.91
CA SER A 356 -33.96 12.13 6.01
C SER A 356 -32.89 12.98 6.71
N LEU A 357 -33.26 13.90 7.61
CA LEU A 357 -32.25 14.67 8.36
C LEU A 357 -31.42 13.81 9.32
N LYS A 358 -32.06 12.83 10.00
CA LYS A 358 -31.33 11.85 10.83
C LYS A 358 -30.35 11.03 10.01
N LEU A 359 -30.78 10.54 8.85
CA LEU A 359 -29.94 9.77 7.95
C LEU A 359 -28.74 10.60 7.49
N ILE A 360 -28.97 11.86 7.10
CA ILE A 360 -27.90 12.79 6.69
C ILE A 360 -26.90 13.02 7.84
N ALA A 361 -27.38 13.21 9.08
CA ALA A 361 -26.50 13.39 10.23
C ALA A 361 -25.63 12.15 10.48
N MET A 362 -26.22 10.95 10.44
CA MET A 362 -25.50 9.69 10.61
C MET A 362 -24.46 9.46 9.49
N LEU A 363 -24.84 9.72 8.24
CA LEU A 363 -23.93 9.64 7.10
C LEU A 363 -22.80 10.67 7.21
N SER A 364 -23.07 11.86 7.75
CA SER A 364 -22.04 12.89 7.97
C SER A 364 -21.03 12.47 9.05
N ILE A 365 -21.48 11.84 10.13
CA ILE A 365 -20.59 11.28 11.16
C ILE A 365 -19.77 10.14 10.57
N LEU A 366 -20.38 9.22 9.82
CA LEU A 366 -19.66 8.12 9.17
C LEU A 366 -18.61 8.67 8.19
N ALA A 367 -18.99 9.63 7.36
CA ALA A 367 -18.08 10.30 6.42
C ALA A 367 -16.90 10.99 7.12
N ALA A 368 -17.11 11.55 8.32
CA ALA A 368 -16.04 12.16 9.10
C ALA A 368 -14.91 11.19 9.47
N TYR A 369 -15.21 9.89 9.61
CA TYR A 369 -14.21 8.86 9.90
C TYR A 369 -13.67 8.14 8.64
N THR A 370 -14.45 8.05 7.57
CA THR A 370 -14.07 7.31 6.36
C THR A 370 -13.36 8.18 5.32
N VAL A 371 -13.79 9.43 5.12
CA VAL A 371 -13.20 10.33 4.12
C VAL A 371 -11.71 10.59 4.38
N PRO A 372 -11.27 10.92 5.61
CA PRO A 372 -9.84 11.03 5.91
C PRO A 372 -9.00 9.85 5.44
N PHE A 373 -9.47 8.64 5.69
CA PHE A 373 -8.73 7.42 5.37
C PHE A 373 -8.47 7.28 3.87
N LEU A 374 -9.45 7.66 3.04
CA LEU A 374 -9.40 7.56 1.57
C LEU A 374 -8.60 8.68 0.91
N VAL A 375 -8.37 9.78 1.63
CA VAL A 375 -7.82 11.02 1.07
C VAL A 375 -6.35 11.21 1.44
N ILE A 376 -5.89 10.59 2.53
CA ILE A 376 -4.48 10.61 2.94
C ILE A 376 -3.67 9.79 1.93
N PRO A 377 -2.55 10.33 1.41
CA PRO A 377 -1.68 9.61 0.49
C PRO A 377 -1.27 8.25 1.08
N HIS A 378 -1.63 7.17 0.40
CA HIS A 378 -1.48 5.80 0.91
C HIS A 378 -0.06 5.50 1.39
N THR A 379 0.94 5.99 0.69
CA THR A 379 2.33 5.63 0.95
C THR A 379 3.04 6.56 1.96
N ILE A 380 2.37 7.58 2.52
CA ILE A 380 2.99 8.51 3.48
C ILE A 380 3.52 7.77 4.72
N HIS A 381 4.48 8.37 5.43
CA HIS A 381 5.00 7.79 6.66
C HIS A 381 3.86 7.54 7.69
N PRO A 382 3.83 6.38 8.38
CA PRO A 382 2.73 6.01 9.28
C PRO A 382 2.39 7.05 10.34
N LEU A 383 3.41 7.64 10.99
CA LEU A 383 3.19 8.70 11.98
C LEU A 383 2.51 9.94 11.38
N LEU A 384 2.89 10.33 10.16
CA LEU A 384 2.27 11.46 9.47
C LEU A 384 0.84 11.11 9.06
N GLY A 385 0.61 9.90 8.51
CA GLY A 385 -0.71 9.42 8.13
C GLY A 385 -1.68 9.39 9.31
N TRP A 386 -1.30 8.77 10.44
CA TRP A 386 -2.15 8.77 11.64
C TRP A 386 -2.36 10.16 12.23
N SER A 387 -1.34 11.03 12.26
CA SER A 387 -1.50 12.41 12.73
C SER A 387 -2.52 13.19 11.89
N LEU A 388 -2.46 13.02 10.56
CA LEU A 388 -3.37 13.67 9.63
C LEU A 388 -4.77 13.07 9.71
N TYR A 389 -4.89 11.74 9.89
CA TYR A 389 -6.15 11.06 10.12
C TYR A 389 -6.86 11.59 11.37
N PHE A 390 -6.15 11.69 12.49
CA PHE A 390 -6.74 12.20 13.73
C PHE A 390 -7.10 13.67 13.66
N LEU A 391 -6.28 14.51 13.03
CA LEU A 391 -6.58 15.93 12.81
C LEU A 391 -7.81 16.13 11.92
N SER A 392 -7.86 15.43 10.78
CA SER A 392 -8.94 15.56 9.81
C SER A 392 -10.26 14.96 10.31
N SER A 393 -10.24 13.76 10.88
CA SER A 393 -11.44 13.15 11.48
C SER A 393 -12.01 13.98 12.62
N PHE A 394 -11.16 14.51 13.50
CA PHE A 394 -11.58 15.44 14.55
C PHE A 394 -12.24 16.69 13.97
N THR A 395 -11.64 17.30 12.95
CA THR A 395 -12.17 18.49 12.28
C THR A 395 -13.55 18.21 11.67
N LEU A 396 -13.70 17.11 10.94
CA LEU A 396 -14.96 16.74 10.29
C LEU A 396 -16.05 16.35 11.30
N CYS A 397 -15.69 15.65 12.38
CA CYS A 397 -16.58 15.41 13.50
C CYS A 397 -17.03 16.72 14.14
N PHE A 398 -16.13 17.69 14.32
CA PHE A 398 -16.45 19.01 14.88
C PHE A 398 -17.44 19.79 13.99
N ILE A 399 -17.30 19.70 12.67
CA ILE A 399 -18.29 20.26 11.72
C ILE A 399 -19.66 19.60 11.92
N ALA A 400 -19.72 18.26 11.97
CA ALA A 400 -20.98 17.54 12.16
C ALA A 400 -21.62 17.88 13.53
N ILE A 401 -20.81 17.97 14.58
CA ILE A 401 -21.25 18.37 15.93
C ILE A 401 -21.92 19.73 15.88
N ASN A 402 -21.29 20.74 15.28
CA ASN A 402 -21.85 22.09 15.21
C ASN A 402 -23.07 22.16 14.27
N ALA A 403 -23.03 21.48 13.13
CA ALA A 403 -24.11 21.49 12.14
C ALA A 403 -25.41 20.89 12.67
N PHE A 404 -25.33 19.82 13.46
CA PHE A 404 -26.48 19.10 13.99
C PHE A 404 -26.72 19.33 15.49
N SER A 405 -25.93 20.21 16.12
CA SER A 405 -25.96 20.50 17.57
C SER A 405 -25.87 19.23 18.43
N LEU A 406 -24.91 18.36 18.09
CA LEU A 406 -24.72 17.07 18.75
C LEU A 406 -23.83 17.20 19.99
N PRO A 407 -23.96 16.29 20.97
CA PRO A 407 -23.01 16.22 22.06
C PRO A 407 -21.63 15.78 21.54
N MET A 408 -20.59 16.55 21.85
CA MET A 408 -19.23 16.33 21.35
C MET A 408 -18.65 14.97 21.77
N LEU A 409 -18.75 14.63 23.06
CA LEU A 409 -18.14 13.43 23.61
C LEU A 409 -18.67 12.15 22.94
N PRO A 410 -20.00 11.93 22.80
CA PRO A 410 -20.54 10.80 22.04
C PRO A 410 -19.97 10.68 20.62
N VAL A 411 -19.99 11.77 19.83
CA VAL A 411 -19.49 11.73 18.45
C VAL A 411 -17.99 11.36 18.38
N LEU A 412 -17.20 11.70 19.40
CA LEU A 412 -15.77 11.40 19.48
C LEU A 412 -15.41 10.07 20.17
N VAL A 413 -16.37 9.29 20.69
CA VAL A 413 -16.06 7.98 21.28
C VAL A 413 -15.34 7.04 20.29
N PRO A 414 -15.75 6.93 19.00
CA PRO A 414 -15.00 6.13 18.03
C PRO A 414 -13.57 6.62 17.81
N TRP A 415 -13.33 7.94 17.80
CA TRP A 415 -12.00 8.54 17.71
C TRP A 415 -11.09 8.08 18.86
N ILE A 416 -11.60 8.12 20.10
CA ILE A 416 -10.89 7.65 21.30
C ILE A 416 -10.65 6.13 21.22
N GLY A 417 -11.65 5.38 20.75
CA GLY A 417 -11.56 3.94 20.55
C GLY A 417 -10.45 3.55 19.57
N ILE A 418 -10.39 4.22 18.41
CA ILE A 418 -9.33 3.99 17.42
C ILE A 418 -7.96 4.30 18.03
N PHE A 419 -7.80 5.44 18.70
CA PHE A 419 -6.55 5.79 19.37
C PHE A 419 -6.13 4.73 20.40
N GLY A 420 -7.06 4.23 21.21
CA GLY A 420 -6.77 3.17 22.18
C GLY A 420 -6.37 1.84 21.54
N VAL A 421 -7.00 1.44 20.42
CA VAL A 421 -6.56 0.26 19.65
C VAL A 421 -5.13 0.43 19.15
N LEU A 422 -4.77 1.61 18.63
CA LEU A 422 -3.41 1.87 18.16
C LEU A 422 -2.40 1.80 19.31
N LEU A 423 -2.74 2.35 20.49
CA LEU A 423 -1.90 2.21 21.68
C LEU A 423 -1.68 0.74 22.02
N VAL A 424 -2.76 -0.06 22.12
CA VAL A 424 -2.67 -1.51 22.34
C VAL A 424 -1.73 -2.16 21.31
N MET A 425 -1.84 -1.81 20.03
CA MET A 425 -1.00 -2.41 18.97
C MET A 425 0.48 -1.99 19.01
N VAL A 426 0.79 -0.80 19.53
CA VAL A 426 2.17 -0.26 19.65
C VAL A 426 2.93 -0.90 20.80
N PHE A 427 2.26 -1.30 21.89
CA PHE A 427 2.95 -1.80 23.08
C PHE A 427 3.83 -3.03 22.76
N PRO A 428 5.12 -3.03 23.13
CA PRO A 428 6.06 -4.07 22.74
C PRO A 428 6.02 -5.32 23.63
N TRP A 429 5.15 -5.36 24.66
CA TRP A 429 5.19 -6.40 25.70
C TRP A 429 4.46 -7.69 25.35
N PHE A 430 3.84 -7.78 24.17
CA PHE A 430 3.13 -9.01 23.80
C PHE A 430 4.13 -10.13 23.49
N PRO A 431 3.93 -11.33 24.07
CA PRO A 431 4.84 -12.45 23.85
C PRO A 431 4.79 -12.97 22.41
N ASN A 432 3.66 -12.78 21.72
CA ASN A 432 3.47 -13.15 20.32
C ASN A 432 2.27 -12.39 19.72
N GLY A 433 2.10 -12.51 18.41
CA GLY A 433 1.07 -11.80 17.66
C GLY A 433 -0.35 -12.25 17.96
N ILE A 434 -0.52 -13.51 18.37
CA ILE A 434 -1.83 -14.07 18.73
C ILE A 434 -2.34 -13.39 20.00
N VAL A 435 -1.50 -13.31 21.04
CA VAL A 435 -1.85 -12.62 22.30
C VAL A 435 -2.13 -11.14 22.03
N ARG A 436 -1.32 -10.48 21.19
CA ARG A 436 -1.57 -9.09 20.78
C ARG A 436 -2.94 -8.91 20.11
N ALA A 437 -3.29 -9.80 19.18
CA ALA A 437 -4.59 -9.76 18.51
C ALA A 437 -5.74 -10.01 19.51
N LEU A 438 -5.61 -10.98 20.41
CA LEU A 438 -6.58 -11.24 21.47
C LEU A 438 -6.78 -10.03 22.39
N SER A 439 -5.71 -9.32 22.75
CA SER A 439 -5.82 -8.09 23.56
C SER A 439 -6.58 -6.98 22.83
N VAL A 440 -6.48 -6.89 21.51
CA VAL A 440 -7.28 -5.97 20.70
C VAL A 440 -8.74 -6.38 20.69
N PHE A 441 -9.04 -7.69 20.61
CA PHE A 441 -10.41 -8.19 20.74
C PHE A 441 -11.00 -7.89 22.12
N VAL A 442 -10.23 -8.08 23.20
CA VAL A 442 -10.64 -7.73 24.57
C VAL A 442 -10.89 -6.23 24.67
N TYR A 443 -10.00 -5.39 24.15
CA TYR A 443 -10.20 -3.95 24.10
C TYR A 443 -11.50 -3.58 23.37
N ALA A 444 -11.73 -4.16 22.18
CA ALA A 444 -12.93 -3.91 21.40
C ALA A 444 -14.21 -4.35 22.13
N PHE A 445 -14.17 -5.50 22.81
CA PHE A 445 -15.27 -5.99 23.64
C PHE A 445 -15.57 -5.03 24.80
N CYS A 446 -14.54 -4.56 25.50
CA CYS A 446 -14.69 -3.57 26.58
C CYS A 446 -15.17 -2.20 26.07
N ALA A 447 -14.78 -1.80 24.86
CA ALA A 447 -15.19 -0.53 24.24
C ALA A 447 -16.62 -0.56 23.68
N ALA A 448 -17.14 -1.74 23.32
CA ALA A 448 -18.44 -1.89 22.65
C ALA A 448 -19.64 -1.29 23.43
N PRO A 449 -19.78 -1.48 24.76
CA PRO A 449 -20.85 -0.83 25.52
C PRO A 449 -20.79 0.69 25.47
N PHE A 450 -19.59 1.29 25.51
CA PHE A 450 -19.41 2.73 25.42
C PHE A 450 -19.77 3.28 24.04
N LEU A 451 -19.39 2.54 22.98
CA LEU A 451 -19.78 2.87 21.60
C LEU A 451 -21.31 2.78 21.43
N TRP A 452 -21.95 1.77 22.01
CA TRP A 452 -23.40 1.63 21.97
C TRP A 452 -24.12 2.77 22.72
N VAL A 453 -23.71 3.06 23.95
CA VAL A 453 -24.27 4.19 24.74
C VAL A 453 -24.06 5.51 24.01
N SER A 454 -22.89 5.69 23.39
CA SER A 454 -22.61 6.86 22.57
C SER A 454 -23.59 6.98 21.39
N LEU A 455 -23.78 5.91 20.62
CA LEU A 455 -24.70 5.88 19.49
C LEU A 455 -26.13 6.23 19.93
N VAL A 456 -26.60 5.64 21.03
CA VAL A 456 -27.92 5.95 21.60
C VAL A 456 -28.03 7.43 21.99
N LYS A 457 -26.98 8.02 22.60
CA LYS A 457 -26.95 9.46 22.95
C LYS A 457 -26.95 10.37 21.72
N VAL A 458 -26.26 9.99 20.65
CA VAL A 458 -26.30 10.74 19.38
C VAL A 458 -27.71 10.68 18.79
N MET A 459 -28.33 9.49 18.74
CA MET A 459 -29.68 9.31 18.22
C MET A 459 -30.75 10.04 19.04
N SER A 460 -30.66 10.00 20.37
CA SER A 460 -31.60 10.70 21.25
C SER A 460 -31.43 12.22 21.16
N SER A 461 -30.19 12.72 21.06
CA SER A 461 -29.95 14.16 20.85
C SER A 461 -30.45 14.64 19.49
N LEU A 462 -30.31 13.84 18.44
CA LEU A 462 -30.90 14.13 17.12
C LEU A 462 -32.42 14.19 17.20
N GLN A 463 -33.05 13.23 17.89
CA GLN A 463 -34.50 13.22 18.11
C GLN A 463 -34.96 14.47 18.88
N ALA A 464 -34.31 14.79 20.00
CA ALA A 464 -34.66 15.95 20.82
C ALA A 464 -34.45 17.28 20.08
N SER A 465 -33.39 17.41 19.28
CA SER A 465 -33.13 18.60 18.45
C SER A 465 -34.21 18.80 17.39
N LEU A 466 -34.66 17.72 16.75
CA LEU A 466 -35.76 17.72 15.78
C LEU A 466 -37.12 18.06 16.41
N GLU A 467 -37.39 17.56 17.61
CA GLU A 467 -38.63 17.85 18.34
C GLU A 467 -38.66 19.29 18.85
N ARG A 468 -37.56 19.81 19.40
CA ARG A 468 -37.47 21.18 19.93
C ARG A 468 -37.76 22.24 18.85
N GLU A 469 -37.40 21.97 17.60
CA GLU A 469 -37.74 22.84 16.48
C GLU A 469 -39.20 22.77 16.03
N ALA A 470 -39.91 21.69 16.32
CA ALA A 470 -41.35 21.58 16.05
C ALA A 470 -42.19 22.45 17.00
N TYR A 471 -41.62 22.89 18.13
CA TYR A 471 -42.31 23.60 19.21
C TYR A 471 -41.99 25.11 19.31
N PHE A 472 -41.08 25.68 18.48
CA PHE A 472 -40.87 27.12 18.50
C PHE A 472 -42.10 27.87 17.93
N PRO A 473 -42.66 28.85 18.66
CA PRO A 473 -43.80 29.61 18.17
C PRO A 473 -43.40 30.46 16.96
N LYS A 474 -44.33 30.58 16.01
CA LYS A 474 -44.25 31.50 14.89
C LYS A 474 -44.01 32.91 15.43
N ILE A 475 -42.83 33.47 15.20
CA ILE A 475 -42.69 34.93 15.21
C ILE A 475 -43.20 35.37 13.83
N GLY A 476 -44.36 36.03 13.85
CA GLY A 476 -45.03 36.60 12.68
C GLY A 476 -44.26 37.76 12.08
#